data_AF-A0A7X9IQ94-F1
#
_entry.id   AF-A0A7X9IQ94-F1
#
_cell.length_a   1.000
_cell.length_b   1.000
_cell.length_c   1.000
_cell.angle_alpha   90.00
_cell.angle_beta   90.00
_cell.angle_gamma   90.00
#
_symmetry.space_group_name_H-M   'P 1'
#
loop_
_entity.id
_entity.type
_entity.pdbx_description
1 polymer ?
#
loop_
_entity_poly.entity_id
_entity_poly.type
_entity_poly.pdbx_seq_one_letter_code
_entity_poly.pdbx_strand_id
1 'polypeptide(L)'
;MIPETQIFKYPILVTRLLALKRRTYKRIVELDCSYIKDVEPIAYDNILKRQTEFKTIKKGETWGKAYDCAIFHIWGKIPENYKDKNLFIVFDFEGEAFYLDENFNPYFSVNSRLSIMDYFQFSW
;
A
#
# COMPACT_ATOMS: atom_id res chain seq x y z
N MET A 1 -21.71 18.96 11.44
CA MET A 1 -20.92 17.93 10.73
C MET A 1 -21.90 16.94 10.13
N ILE A 2 -21.89 16.75 8.81
CA ILE A 2 -22.75 15.75 8.16
C ILE A 2 -22.10 14.37 8.39
N PRO A 3 -22.79 13.38 8.97
CA PRO A 3 -22.22 12.05 9.17
C PRO A 3 -21.83 11.43 7.81
N GLU A 4 -20.64 10.85 7.70
CA GLU A 4 -20.17 10.24 6.44
C GLU A 4 -21.10 9.13 5.95
N THR A 5 -21.78 8.44 6.87
CA THR A 5 -22.76 7.40 6.59
C THR A 5 -23.99 7.88 5.82
N GLN A 6 -24.23 9.20 5.74
CA GLN A 6 -25.31 9.77 4.93
C GLN A 6 -25.16 9.47 3.44
N ILE A 7 -23.95 9.16 2.97
CA ILE A 7 -23.70 8.79 1.57
C ILE A 7 -24.53 7.58 1.13
N PHE A 8 -24.84 6.66 2.05
CA PHE A 8 -25.62 5.46 1.77
C PHE A 8 -27.10 5.73 1.48
N LYS A 9 -27.60 6.94 1.77
CA LYS A 9 -28.93 7.39 1.31
C LYS A 9 -29.01 7.53 -0.21
N TYR A 10 -27.86 7.56 -0.90
CA TYR A 10 -27.78 7.76 -2.35
C TYR A 10 -27.09 6.57 -3.03
N PRO A 11 -27.70 5.37 -3.02
CA PRO A 11 -27.06 4.13 -3.49
C PRO A 11 -26.65 4.19 -4.97
N ILE A 12 -27.43 4.90 -5.80
CA ILE A 12 -27.10 5.12 -7.23
C ILE A 12 -25.81 5.96 -7.37
N LEU A 13 -25.64 7.01 -6.55
CA LEU A 13 -24.44 7.84 -6.57
C LEU A 13 -23.23 7.05 -6.05
N VAL A 14 -23.39 6.27 -4.98
CA VAL A 14 -22.34 5.36 -4.48
C VAL A 14 -21.89 4.39 -5.57
N THR A 15 -22.84 3.78 -6.28
CA THR A 15 -22.54 2.83 -7.36
C THR A 15 -21.78 3.50 -8.50
N ARG A 16 -22.17 4.72 -8.88
CA ARG A 16 -21.48 5.51 -9.90
C ARG A 16 -20.06 5.90 -9.45
N LEU A 17 -19.87 6.29 -8.20
CA LEU A 17 -18.55 6.59 -7.64
C LEU A 17 -17.63 5.36 -7.70
N LEU A 18 -18.12 4.19 -7.28
CA LEU A 18 -17.37 2.94 -7.37
C LEU A 18 -17.03 2.57 -8.82
N ALA A 19 -17.94 2.81 -9.76
CA ALA A 19 -17.70 2.58 -11.18
C ALA A 19 -16.63 3.52 -11.76
N LEU A 20 -16.64 4.80 -11.39
CA LEU A 20 -15.61 5.77 -11.77
C LEU A 20 -14.25 5.39 -11.18
N LYS A 21 -14.21 5.09 -9.88
CA LYS A 21 -12.97 4.68 -9.18
C LYS A 21 -12.27 3.54 -9.90
N ARG A 22 -13.00 2.48 -10.28
CA ARG A 22 -12.47 1.31 -10.99
C ARG A 22 -11.87 1.61 -12.37
N ARG A 23 -12.16 2.78 -12.96
CA ARG A 23 -11.67 3.19 -14.29
C ARG A 23 -10.49 4.16 -14.24
N THR A 24 -10.13 4.64 -13.06
CA THR A 24 -9.08 5.66 -12.86
C THR A 24 -7.69 5.09 -13.16
N TYR A 25 -7.43 3.87 -12.67
CA TYR A 25 -6.15 3.21 -12.82
C TYR A 25 -6.33 1.83 -13.44
N LYS A 26 -5.40 1.47 -14.33
CA LYS A 26 -5.32 0.14 -14.91
C LYS A 26 -4.18 -0.60 -14.23
N ARG A 27 -4.48 -1.73 -13.58
CA ARG A 27 -3.43 -2.65 -13.11
C ARG A 27 -2.74 -3.26 -14.33
N ILE A 28 -1.42 -3.12 -14.40
CA ILE A 28 -0.60 -3.63 -15.50
C ILE A 28 0.25 -4.84 -15.09
N VAL A 29 0.59 -4.94 -13.81
CA VAL A 29 1.40 -6.02 -13.24
C VAL A 29 1.06 -6.17 -11.75
N GLU A 30 1.21 -7.37 -11.21
CA GLU A 30 1.23 -7.59 -9.75
C GLU A 30 2.67 -7.62 -9.27
N LEU A 31 2.92 -7.03 -8.10
CA LEU A 31 4.24 -6.95 -7.50
C LEU A 31 4.43 -8.09 -6.51
N ASP A 32 5.64 -8.62 -6.48
CA ASP A 32 6.09 -9.54 -5.46
C ASP A 32 6.48 -8.76 -4.20
N CYS A 33 6.31 -9.38 -3.05
CA CYS A 33 6.57 -8.76 -1.77
C CYS A 33 7.19 -9.76 -0.80
N SER A 34 8.20 -9.32 -0.06
CA SER A 34 8.70 -10.00 1.12
C SER A 34 8.86 -9.03 2.27
N TYR A 35 8.90 -9.55 3.48
CA TYR A 35 9.01 -8.72 4.67
C TYR A 35 9.80 -9.39 5.79
N ILE A 36 10.40 -8.56 6.62
CA ILE A 36 10.83 -8.93 7.98
C ILE A 36 10.00 -8.12 8.96
N LYS A 37 9.70 -8.73 10.10
CA LYS A 37 8.95 -8.07 11.17
C LYS A 37 9.70 -8.12 12.48
N ASP A 38 9.39 -7.15 13.32
CA ASP A 38 9.88 -7.04 14.68
C ASP A 38 8.86 -6.27 15.54
N VAL A 39 9.00 -6.34 16.86
CA VAL A 39 8.10 -5.62 17.78
C VAL A 39 8.42 -4.12 17.77
N GLU A 40 9.69 -3.79 17.56
CA GLU A 40 10.18 -2.41 17.50
C GLU A 40 10.67 -2.07 16.08
N PRO A 41 10.76 -0.78 15.71
CA PRO A 41 11.34 -0.37 14.44
C PRO A 41 12.75 -0.95 14.23
N ILE A 42 12.95 -1.61 13.09
CA ILE A 42 14.23 -2.27 12.77
C ILE A 42 15.23 -1.22 12.27
N ALA A 43 16.32 -1.02 13.02
CA ALA A 43 17.41 -0.15 12.60
C ALA A 43 18.09 -0.64 11.31
N TYR A 44 18.57 0.30 10.49
CA TYR A 44 19.14 0.02 9.16
C TYR A 44 20.22 -1.07 9.15
N ASP A 45 21.23 -0.96 10.02
CA ASP A 45 22.32 -1.94 10.10
C ASP A 45 21.82 -3.37 10.39
N ASN A 46 20.67 -3.49 11.05
CA ASN A 46 20.06 -4.78 11.32
C ASN A 46 19.31 -5.31 10.09
N ILE A 47 18.73 -4.45 9.25
CA ILE A 47 18.08 -4.86 7.99
C ILE A 47 19.11 -5.54 7.07
N LEU A 48 20.31 -4.97 6.95
CA LEU A 48 21.39 -5.53 6.12
C LEU A 48 21.89 -6.90 6.62
N LYS A 49 21.91 -7.09 7.95
CA LYS A 49 22.31 -8.37 8.56
C LYS A 49 21.24 -9.45 8.45
N ARG A 50 19.97 -9.05 8.33
CA ARG A 50 18.79 -9.92 8.37
C ARG A 50 18.18 -10.17 6.99
N GLN A 51 18.93 -9.95 5.91
CA GLN A 51 18.46 -10.16 4.52
C GLN A 51 17.91 -11.58 4.29
N THR A 52 18.47 -12.59 4.97
CA THR A 52 18.02 -13.99 4.87
C THR A 52 16.73 -14.30 5.63
N GLU A 53 16.23 -13.37 6.46
CA GLU A 53 15.01 -13.54 7.25
C GLU A 53 13.74 -13.08 6.54
N PHE A 54 13.87 -12.42 5.38
CA PHE A 54 12.72 -11.96 4.61
C PHE A 54 11.83 -13.13 4.20
N LYS A 55 10.55 -13.03 4.55
CA LYS A 55 9.52 -14.00 4.20
C LYS A 55 8.65 -13.43 3.11
N THR A 56 8.39 -14.21 2.05
CA THR A 56 7.43 -13.83 1.01
C THR A 56 6.04 -13.69 1.63
N ILE A 57 5.28 -12.70 1.16
CA ILE A 57 3.89 -12.50 1.54
C ILE A 57 3.03 -12.27 0.30
N LYS A 58 1.83 -12.86 0.32
CA LYS A 58 0.82 -12.70 -0.72
C LYS A 58 -0.27 -11.73 -0.27
N LYS A 59 -0.95 -11.13 -1.25
CA LYS A 59 -2.09 -10.26 -0.98
C LYS A 59 -3.15 -10.99 -0.15
N GLY A 60 -3.58 -10.35 0.93
CA GLY A 60 -4.61 -10.88 1.84
C GLY A 60 -4.06 -11.69 3.01
N GLU A 61 -2.75 -11.96 3.06
CA GLU A 61 -2.12 -12.57 4.21
C GLU A 61 -1.85 -11.55 5.33
N THR A 62 -1.95 -12.01 6.58
CA THR A 62 -1.64 -11.19 7.75
C THR A 62 -0.12 -11.09 7.94
N TRP A 63 0.42 -9.87 7.91
CA TRP A 63 1.86 -9.63 8.10
C TRP A 63 2.24 -9.50 9.58
N GLY A 64 1.39 -8.92 10.41
CA GLY A 64 1.69 -8.58 11.81
C GLY A 64 0.46 -8.40 12.69
N LYS A 65 0.70 -8.01 13.94
CA LYS A 65 -0.32 -7.60 14.93
C LYS A 65 -0.28 -6.08 15.12
N ALA A 66 -1.21 -5.54 15.91
CA ALA A 66 -1.18 -4.14 16.32
C ALA A 66 0.18 -3.80 16.94
N TYR A 67 0.79 -2.71 16.48
CA TYR A 67 2.11 -2.20 16.86
C TYR A 67 3.31 -3.04 16.43
N ASP A 68 3.14 -4.15 15.70
CA ASP A 68 4.28 -4.79 15.04
C ASP A 68 4.85 -3.84 13.98
N CYS A 69 6.17 -3.77 13.87
CA CYS A 69 6.89 -3.05 12.83
C CYS A 69 7.37 -4.03 11.76
N ALA A 70 7.43 -3.59 10.51
CA ALA A 70 7.94 -4.40 9.42
C ALA A 70 8.68 -3.57 8.37
N ILE A 71 9.65 -4.21 7.73
CA ILE A 71 10.31 -3.70 6.53
C ILE A 71 9.84 -4.58 5.37
N PHE A 72 9.25 -3.95 4.37
CA PHE A 72 8.78 -4.61 3.16
C PHE A 72 9.75 -4.34 2.02
N HIS A 73 10.13 -5.39 1.31
CA HIS A 73 10.82 -5.31 0.04
C HIS A 73 9.84 -5.70 -1.06
N ILE A 74 9.61 -4.79 -2.00
CA ILE A 74 8.64 -4.97 -3.07
C ILE A 74 9.35 -4.82 -4.41
N TRP A 75 9.09 -5.76 -5.31
CA TRP A 75 9.70 -5.76 -6.64
C TRP A 75 8.75 -6.29 -7.69
N GLY A 76 9.07 -6.03 -8.95
CA GLY A 76 8.31 -6.53 -10.09
C GLY A 76 8.91 -6.03 -11.39
N LYS A 77 8.47 -6.63 -12.50
CA LYS A 77 8.95 -6.26 -13.83
C LYS A 77 7.89 -5.45 -14.56
N ILE A 78 8.23 -4.22 -14.93
CA ILE A 78 7.37 -3.36 -15.74
C ILE A 78 7.29 -3.96 -17.16
N PRO A 79 6.10 -4.23 -17.71
CA PRO A 79 5.97 -4.70 -19.08
C PRO A 79 6.45 -3.62 -20.09
N GLU A 80 7.11 -4.04 -21.17
CA GLU A 80 7.83 -3.15 -22.10
C GLU A 80 6.96 -2.01 -22.64
N ASN A 81 5.69 -2.30 -22.94
CA ASN A 81 4.73 -1.36 -23.49
C ASN A 81 4.28 -0.24 -22.51
N TYR A 82 4.76 -0.27 -21.25
CA TYR A 82 4.46 0.73 -20.23
C TYR A 82 5.69 1.50 -19.73
N LYS A 83 6.91 1.25 -20.25
CA LYS A 83 8.14 1.89 -19.74
C LYS A 83 8.13 3.41 -19.77
N ASP A 84 7.57 4.01 -20.81
CA ASP A 84 7.53 5.48 -20.99
C ASP A 84 6.24 6.13 -20.45
N LYS A 85 5.51 5.42 -19.58
CA LYS A 85 4.25 5.91 -18.97
C LYS A 85 4.52 6.40 -17.55
N ASN A 86 3.68 7.31 -17.08
CA ASN A 86 3.62 7.62 -15.66
C ASN A 86 3.01 6.42 -14.92
N LEU A 87 3.83 5.78 -14.09
CA LEU A 87 3.48 4.59 -13.34
C LEU A 87 3.36 4.93 -11.86
N PHE A 88 2.46 4.22 -11.20
CA PHE A 88 2.20 4.34 -9.77
C PHE A 88 2.22 2.95 -9.16
N ILE A 89 2.67 2.87 -7.91
CA ILE A 89 2.56 1.65 -7.11
C ILE A 89 1.44 1.83 -6.10
N VAL A 90 0.44 0.95 -6.18
CA VAL A 90 -0.66 0.90 -5.22
C VAL A 90 -0.28 -0.04 -4.09
N PHE A 91 -0.07 0.52 -2.91
CA PHE A 91 0.13 -0.24 -1.68
C PHE A 91 -1.14 -0.23 -0.83
N ASP A 92 -1.63 -1.42 -0.49
CA ASP A 92 -2.85 -1.63 0.29
C ASP A 92 -2.51 -2.52 1.47
N PHE A 93 -1.80 -1.95 2.45
CA PHE A 93 -1.54 -2.58 3.75
C PHE A 93 -2.24 -1.79 4.85
N GLU A 94 -2.64 -2.49 5.90
CA GLU A 94 -3.18 -1.86 7.09
C GLU A 94 -2.01 -1.34 7.93
N GLY A 95 -1.98 -0.03 8.20
CA GLY A 95 -0.93 0.64 8.97
C GLY A 95 -0.42 1.94 8.34
N GLU A 96 0.61 2.50 8.96
CA GLU A 96 1.37 3.65 8.44
C GLU A 96 2.76 3.16 8.01
N ALA A 97 3.38 3.81 7.02
CA ALA A 97 4.73 3.48 6.60
C ALA A 97 5.51 4.68 6.05
N PHE A 98 6.81 4.48 5.88
CA PHE A 98 7.68 5.34 5.11
C PHE A 98 8.27 4.55 3.94
N TYR A 99 8.25 5.14 2.75
CA TYR A 99 9.07 4.66 1.65
C TYR A 99 10.51 5.13 1.87
N LEU A 100 11.44 4.19 1.79
CA LEU A 100 12.87 4.42 1.93
C LEU A 100 13.52 4.36 0.54
N ASP A 101 14.42 5.31 0.25
CA ASP A 101 15.22 5.29 -0.97
C ASP A 101 16.31 4.20 -0.93
N GLU A 102 17.12 4.09 -1.99
CA GLU A 102 18.23 3.12 -2.06
C GLU A 102 19.30 3.30 -0.97
N ASN A 103 19.38 4.48 -0.35
CA ASN A 103 20.27 4.81 0.77
C ASN A 103 19.54 4.73 2.12
N PHE A 104 18.31 4.21 2.13
CA PHE A 104 17.45 4.06 3.30
C PHE A 104 17.03 5.38 3.96
N ASN A 105 17.04 6.48 3.21
CA ASN A 105 16.47 7.74 3.69
C ASN A 105 14.96 7.74 3.50
N PRO A 106 14.18 8.24 4.48
CA PRO A 106 12.75 8.44 4.30
C PRO A 106 12.48 9.43 3.17
N TYR A 107 11.74 8.99 2.15
CA TYR A 107 11.43 9.81 0.97
C TYR A 107 9.99 10.34 1.00
N PHE A 108 9.01 9.51 1.37
CA PHE A 108 7.64 9.96 1.70
C PHE A 108 6.94 9.01 2.67
N SER A 109 5.89 9.50 3.33
CA SER A 109 5.03 8.72 4.22
C SER A 109 3.76 8.24 3.52
N VAL A 110 3.29 7.07 3.92
CA VAL A 110 2.01 6.49 3.55
C VAL A 110 1.19 6.34 4.82
N ASN A 111 -0.02 6.89 4.84
CA ASN A 111 -0.94 6.73 5.97
C ASN A 111 -2.04 5.72 5.63
N SER A 112 -2.59 5.11 6.68
CA SER A 112 -3.76 4.25 6.64
C SER A 112 -5.01 5.00 6.14
N ARG A 113 -5.99 4.23 5.66
CA ARG A 113 -7.35 4.75 5.43
C ARG A 113 -8.02 4.94 6.79
N LEU A 114 -8.48 6.14 7.08
CA LEU A 114 -9.03 6.54 8.38
C LEU A 114 -10.56 6.69 8.36
N SER A 115 -11.17 6.80 7.18
CA SER A 115 -12.60 7.12 7.02
C SER A 115 -13.30 6.22 6.00
N ILE A 116 -14.65 6.19 6.04
CA ILE A 116 -15.40 5.48 5.00
C ILE A 116 -15.28 6.18 3.65
N MET A 117 -14.99 7.48 3.66
CA MET A 117 -14.77 8.25 2.45
C MET A 117 -13.52 7.78 1.70
N ASP A 118 -12.48 7.29 2.39
CA ASP A 118 -11.24 6.81 1.76
C ASP A 118 -11.49 5.58 0.85
N TYR A 119 -12.57 4.83 1.10
CA TYR A 119 -13.01 3.75 0.20
C TYR A 119 -13.54 4.28 -1.13
N PHE A 120 -14.05 5.50 -1.17
CA PHE A 120 -14.59 6.14 -2.37
C PHE A 120 -13.62 7.13 -3.02
N GLN A 121 -12.65 7.65 -2.25
CA GLN A 121 -11.58 8.46 -2.81
C GLN A 121 -10.83 7.69 -3.89
N PHE A 122 -10.39 8.44 -4.90
CA PHE A 122 -9.44 7.98 -5.90
C PHE A 122 -8.08 7.80 -5.21
N SER A 123 -7.94 6.72 -4.46
CA SER A 123 -6.66 6.31 -3.90
C SER A 123 -5.70 6.07 -5.07
N TRP A 124 -4.52 6.67 -4.98
CA TRP A 124 -3.37 6.40 -5.86
C TRP A 124 -3.05 4.90 -5.96
#